data_AF-A0A961JUF5-F1
#
_entry.id   AF-A0A961JUF5-F1
#
_cell.length_a   1.000
_cell.length_b   1.000
_cell.length_c   1.000
_cell.angle_alpha   90.00
_cell.angle_beta   90.00
_cell.angle_gamma   90.00
#
_symmetry.space_group_name_H-M   'P 1'
#
loop_
_entity.id
_entity.type
_entity.pdbx_description
1 polymer ?
#
loop_
_entity_poly.entity_id
_entity_poly.type
_entity_poly.pdbx_seq_one_letter_code
_entity_poly.pdbx_strand_id
1 'polypeptide(L)'
;AVTARLRANARTPADPSKALGTAVVVGGRLLGQRPDCWKRTLDISGDGESNTGPRPQDLGAAPELAGITVNALVIGPDAIAPPGGAQGLLGYFETYVIRGPGAFAEHAEDFAAYEAAMVRKLLKELQGMVVGTAELAETLPGPADPGPAAAARTETE
;
A
#
# COMPACT_ATOMS: atom_id res chain seq x y z
N ALA A 1 -32.93 -22.29 -3.04
CA ALA A 1 -32.35 -23.17 -1.99
C ALA A 1 -31.33 -22.44 -1.10
N VAL A 2 -30.26 -21.84 -1.65
CA VAL A 2 -29.19 -21.20 -0.86
C VAL A 2 -29.67 -20.01 -0.01
N THR A 3 -30.47 -19.10 -0.58
CA THR A 3 -30.99 -17.92 0.14
C THR A 3 -31.83 -18.31 1.36
N ALA A 4 -32.66 -19.34 1.25
CA ALA A 4 -33.45 -19.85 2.36
C ALA A 4 -32.56 -20.43 3.48
N ARG A 5 -31.48 -21.11 3.10
CA ARG A 5 -30.49 -21.67 4.03
C ARG A 5 -29.70 -20.58 4.77
N LEU A 6 -29.36 -19.48 4.10
CA LEU A 6 -28.71 -18.32 4.72
C LEU A 6 -29.64 -17.61 5.71
N ARG A 7 -30.92 -17.45 5.35
CA ARG A 7 -31.93 -16.83 6.22
C ARG A 7 -32.25 -17.68 7.45
N ALA A 8 -32.25 -19.00 7.31
CA ALA A 8 -32.51 -19.94 8.40
C ALA A 8 -31.29 -20.11 9.34
N ASN A 9 -30.12 -19.56 9.00
CA ASN A 9 -28.94 -19.66 9.84
C ASN A 9 -29.02 -18.62 10.97
N ALA A 10 -29.23 -19.11 12.20
CA ALA A 10 -29.18 -18.27 13.38
C ALA A 10 -27.72 -17.97 13.73
N ARG A 11 -27.32 -16.70 13.65
CA ARG A 11 -26.01 -16.28 14.16
C ARG A 11 -25.96 -16.55 15.65
N THR A 12 -24.92 -17.25 16.09
CA THR A 12 -24.60 -17.31 17.51
C THR A 12 -24.15 -15.90 17.93
N PRO A 13 -24.75 -15.31 18.98
CA PRO A 13 -24.25 -14.06 19.53
C PRO A 13 -22.81 -14.26 19.98
N ALA A 14 -21.91 -13.50 19.38
CA ALA A 14 -20.52 -13.39 19.80
C ALA A 14 -20.22 -11.89 19.87
N ASP A 15 -19.36 -11.50 20.80
CA ASP A 15 -18.88 -10.13 20.82
C ASP A 15 -18.24 -9.81 19.47
N PRO A 16 -18.50 -8.63 18.88
CA PRO A 16 -17.92 -8.25 17.60
C PRO A 16 -16.40 -8.17 17.74
N SER A 17 -15.71 -9.23 17.33
CA SER A 17 -14.25 -9.36 17.41
C SER A 17 -13.58 -8.90 16.13
N LYS A 18 -12.64 -7.98 16.25
CA LYS A 18 -11.75 -7.48 15.20
C LYS A 18 -10.31 -7.78 15.63
N ALA A 19 -9.71 -8.82 15.05
CA ALA A 19 -8.41 -9.33 15.45
C ALA A 19 -7.31 -9.01 14.41
N LEU A 20 -7.11 -7.72 14.12
CA LEU A 20 -6.22 -7.27 13.05
C LEU A 20 -4.78 -7.72 13.27
N GLY A 21 -4.24 -7.62 14.49
CA GLY A 21 -2.87 -8.05 14.73
C GLY A 21 -2.69 -9.56 14.53
N THR A 22 -3.67 -10.37 14.94
CA THR A 22 -3.68 -11.81 14.65
C THR A 22 -3.69 -12.08 13.15
N ALA A 23 -4.55 -11.38 12.40
CA ALA A 23 -4.64 -11.53 10.95
C ALA A 23 -3.32 -11.18 10.25
N VAL A 24 -2.65 -10.11 10.68
CA VAL A 24 -1.35 -9.69 10.15
C VAL A 24 -0.27 -10.74 10.42
N VAL A 25 -0.18 -11.27 11.65
CA VAL A 25 0.81 -12.29 12.01
C VAL A 25 0.59 -13.60 11.24
N VAL A 26 -0.66 -14.06 11.18
CA VAL A 26 -1.00 -15.30 10.45
C VAL A 26 -0.74 -15.13 8.96
N GLY A 27 -1.18 -14.02 8.38
CA GLY A 27 -0.93 -13.69 6.97
C GLY A 27 0.55 -13.62 6.65
N GLY A 28 1.34 -12.96 7.50
CA GLY A 28 2.79 -12.88 7.38
C GLY A 28 3.46 -14.26 7.41
N ARG A 29 3.05 -15.12 8.35
CA ARG A 29 3.54 -16.51 8.41
C ARG A 29 3.20 -17.31 7.15
N LEU A 30 2.03 -17.12 6.57
CA LEU A 30 1.63 -17.80 5.32
C LEU A 30 2.44 -17.29 4.12
N LEU A 31 2.66 -15.98 4.02
CA LEU A 31 3.51 -15.40 2.98
C LEU A 31 4.99 -15.80 3.15
N GLY A 32 5.46 -15.94 4.39
CA GLY A 32 6.80 -16.42 4.71
C GLY A 32 7.09 -17.84 4.22
N GLN A 33 6.06 -18.66 3.98
CA GLN A 33 6.20 -20.00 3.38
C GLN A 33 6.45 -19.97 1.87
N ARG A 34 6.44 -18.78 1.25
CA ARG A 34 6.66 -18.57 -0.18
C ARG A 34 7.92 -17.71 -0.42
N PRO A 35 9.13 -18.22 -0.10
CA PRO A 35 10.36 -17.44 -0.18
C PRO A 35 10.74 -17.06 -1.62
N ASP A 36 10.30 -17.83 -2.61
CA ASP A 36 10.62 -17.60 -4.02
C ASP A 36 9.78 -16.46 -4.64
N CYS A 37 8.75 -15.97 -3.94
CA CYS A 37 7.93 -14.87 -4.41
C CYS A 37 8.69 -13.55 -4.29
N TRP A 38 8.89 -12.87 -5.42
CA TRP A 38 9.56 -11.56 -5.48
C TRP A 38 8.80 -10.46 -4.74
N LYS A 39 7.47 -10.57 -4.64
CA LYS A 39 6.59 -9.65 -3.91
C LYS A 39 5.76 -10.44 -2.93
N ARG A 40 5.71 -9.99 -1.67
CA ARG A 40 4.88 -10.54 -0.60
C ARG A 40 4.05 -9.41 -0.04
N THR A 41 2.82 -9.29 -0.53
CA THR A 41 1.86 -8.29 -0.06
C THR A 41 0.74 -8.98 0.71
N LEU A 42 0.39 -8.40 1.86
CA LEU A 42 -0.79 -8.74 2.62
C LEU A 42 -1.80 -7.59 2.53
N ASP A 43 -2.99 -7.92 2.06
CA ASP A 43 -4.05 -6.95 1.84
C ASP A 43 -5.16 -7.12 2.88
N ILE A 44 -5.34 -6.13 3.74
CA ILE A 44 -6.29 -6.18 4.84
C ILE A 44 -7.46 -5.24 4.58
N SER A 45 -8.67 -5.77 4.53
CA SER A 45 -9.89 -4.95 4.58
C SER A 45 -10.45 -4.94 6.00
N GLY A 46 -10.93 -3.79 6.49
CA GLY A 46 -11.50 -3.69 7.84
C GLY A 46 -12.39 -2.47 8.07
N ASP A 47 -13.28 -2.57 9.06
CA ASP A 47 -14.34 -1.59 9.37
C ASP A 47 -14.29 -1.09 10.83
N GLY A 48 -13.16 -1.29 11.52
CA GLY A 48 -12.95 -0.80 12.87
C GLY A 48 -11.60 -1.19 13.44
N GLU A 49 -11.30 -0.61 14.59
CA GLU A 49 -10.04 -0.86 15.28
C GLU A 49 -9.94 -2.28 15.81
N SER A 50 -8.73 -2.78 15.99
CA SER A 50 -8.49 -4.08 16.59
C SER A 50 -8.91 -4.05 18.06
N ASN A 51 -9.74 -5.01 18.46
CA ASN A 51 -10.23 -5.13 19.85
C ASN A 51 -9.95 -6.52 20.47
N THR A 52 -9.41 -7.45 19.69
CA THR A 52 -9.15 -8.83 20.13
C THR A 52 -7.77 -9.29 19.67
N GLY A 53 -7.05 -10.01 20.53
CA GLY A 53 -5.70 -10.50 20.23
C GLY A 53 -4.62 -9.41 20.30
N PRO A 54 -3.41 -9.67 19.78
CA PRO A 54 -2.35 -8.68 19.75
C PRO A 54 -2.78 -7.44 18.96
N ARG A 55 -2.41 -6.26 19.45
CA ARG A 55 -2.71 -5.01 18.75
C ARG A 55 -1.70 -4.80 17.62
N PRO A 56 -2.10 -4.24 16.47
CA PRO A 56 -1.18 -4.02 15.34
C PRO A 56 0.09 -3.22 15.69
N GLN A 57 -0.03 -2.24 16.60
CA GLN A 57 1.08 -1.43 17.10
C GLN A 57 2.10 -2.22 17.95
N ASP A 58 1.68 -3.33 18.57
CA ASP A 58 2.55 -4.14 19.41
C ASP A 58 3.36 -5.16 18.61
N LEU A 59 3.10 -5.28 17.29
CA LEU A 59 3.78 -6.26 16.45
C LEU A 59 5.24 -5.89 16.14
N GLY A 60 5.64 -4.62 16.35
CA GLY A 60 7.00 -4.15 16.16
C GLY A 60 7.65 -4.63 14.85
N ALA A 61 8.92 -5.06 14.96
CA ALA A 61 9.67 -5.70 13.88
C ALA A 61 9.58 -7.24 13.94
N ALA A 62 8.36 -7.77 14.10
CA ALA A 62 8.11 -9.21 14.07
C ALA A 62 8.79 -9.86 12.83
N PRO A 63 9.65 -10.89 13.02
CA PRO A 63 10.35 -11.56 11.92
C PRO A 63 9.41 -12.09 10.83
N GLU A 64 8.19 -12.48 11.21
CA GLU A 64 7.14 -12.96 10.31
C GLU A 64 6.66 -11.90 9.32
N LEU A 65 6.99 -10.63 9.55
CA LEU A 65 6.61 -9.50 8.70
C LEU A 65 7.80 -8.94 7.90
N ALA A 66 8.98 -9.56 8.01
CA ALA A 66 10.19 -9.11 7.34
C ALA A 66 10.05 -9.18 5.81
N GLY A 67 10.16 -8.03 5.15
CA GLY A 67 10.04 -7.92 3.70
C GLY A 67 8.63 -8.24 3.17
N ILE A 68 7.61 -8.02 4.00
CA ILE A 68 6.19 -8.06 3.62
C ILE A 68 5.65 -6.63 3.62
N THR A 69 4.91 -6.26 2.58
CA THR A 69 4.13 -5.02 2.53
C THR A 69 2.71 -5.34 3.00
N VAL A 70 2.16 -4.54 3.91
CA VAL A 70 0.77 -4.65 4.37
C VAL A 70 0.00 -3.42 3.93
N ASN A 71 -1.04 -3.62 3.12
CA ASN A 71 -1.94 -2.58 2.63
C ASN A 71 -3.32 -2.69 3.28
N ALA A 72 -4.08 -1.60 3.25
CA ALA A 72 -5.38 -1.53 3.89
C ALA A 72 -6.50 -1.05 2.94
N LEU A 73 -7.70 -1.58 3.14
CA LEU A 73 -8.96 -1.01 2.67
C LEU A 73 -9.89 -0.81 3.87
N VAL A 74 -10.07 0.43 4.26
CA VAL A 74 -10.89 0.84 5.40
C VAL A 74 -12.31 1.10 4.92
N ILE A 75 -13.30 0.51 5.58
CA ILE A 75 -14.70 0.53 5.17
C ILE A 75 -15.53 1.19 6.26
N GLY A 76 -16.31 2.20 5.91
CA GLY A 76 -17.30 2.79 6.80
C GLY A 76 -17.39 4.31 6.68
N PRO A 77 -18.54 4.88 7.05
CA PRO A 77 -18.84 6.29 6.83
C PRO A 77 -17.95 7.22 7.66
N ASP A 78 -17.64 6.82 8.90
CA ASP A 78 -16.92 7.65 9.87
C ASP A 78 -15.43 7.30 9.95
N ALA A 79 -14.84 6.81 8.86
CA ALA A 79 -13.44 6.43 8.88
C ALA A 79 -12.48 7.62 8.91
N ILE A 80 -12.94 8.80 8.46
CA ILE A 80 -12.13 10.03 8.42
C ILE A 80 -12.39 10.83 9.69
N ALA A 81 -11.30 11.31 10.32
CA ALA A 81 -11.40 12.16 11.50
C ALA A 81 -12.14 13.47 11.16
N PRO A 82 -13.03 13.97 12.04
CA PRO A 82 -13.49 15.34 11.92
C PRO A 82 -12.32 16.32 12.17
N PRO A 83 -12.37 17.55 11.60
CA PRO A 83 -11.34 18.56 11.82
C PRO A 83 -11.09 18.81 13.33
N GLY A 84 -9.84 18.67 13.77
CA GLY A 84 -9.45 18.84 15.18
C GLY A 84 -9.85 17.70 16.14
N GLY A 85 -10.40 16.60 15.62
CA GLY A 85 -10.77 15.42 16.39
C GLY A 85 -9.64 14.40 16.57
N ALA A 86 -9.92 13.34 17.34
CA ALA A 86 -9.05 12.18 17.43
C ALA A 86 -8.86 11.52 16.05
N GLN A 87 -7.74 10.83 15.88
CA GLN A 87 -7.41 10.17 14.61
C GLN A 87 -8.51 9.17 14.23
N GLY A 88 -9.09 9.35 13.05
CA GLY A 88 -10.17 8.50 12.53
C GLY A 88 -9.66 7.13 12.17
N LEU A 89 -10.57 6.21 11.85
CA LEU A 89 -10.23 4.83 11.53
C LEU A 89 -9.19 4.70 10.42
N LEU A 90 -9.27 5.52 9.36
CA LEU A 90 -8.25 5.52 8.30
C LEU A 90 -6.87 5.81 8.88
N GLY A 91 -6.76 6.83 9.74
CA GLY A 91 -5.51 7.17 10.40
C GLY A 91 -5.03 6.09 11.37
N TYR A 92 -5.94 5.36 12.05
CA TYR A 92 -5.58 4.17 12.83
C TYR A 92 -4.91 3.10 11.95
N PHE A 93 -5.46 2.83 10.76
CA PHE A 93 -4.87 1.87 9.82
C PHE A 93 -3.52 2.36 9.26
N GLU A 94 -3.42 3.64 8.91
CA GLU A 94 -2.18 4.26 8.43
C GLU A 94 -1.07 4.22 9.49
N THR A 95 -1.42 4.39 10.76
CA THR A 95 -0.44 4.49 11.85
C THR A 95 -0.01 3.12 12.38
N TYR A 96 -0.96 2.19 12.53
CA TYR A 96 -0.71 0.95 13.28
C TYR A 96 -0.77 -0.32 12.43
N VAL A 97 -1.46 -0.31 11.29
CA VAL A 97 -1.75 -1.53 10.52
C VAL A 97 -0.83 -1.66 9.32
N ILE A 98 -0.83 -0.67 8.42
CA ILE A 98 -0.03 -0.72 7.19
C ILE A 98 1.46 -0.68 7.52
N ARG A 99 2.27 -1.32 6.67
CA ARG A 99 3.74 -1.36 6.84
C ARG A 99 4.44 -1.79 5.57
N GLY A 100 5.72 -1.48 5.50
CA GLY A 100 6.59 -1.85 4.39
C GLY A 100 6.61 -0.80 3.27
N PRO A 101 7.57 -0.89 2.35
CA PRO A 101 7.74 0.08 1.28
C PRO A 101 6.53 0.13 0.35
N GLY A 102 6.09 1.34 0.00
CA GLY A 102 4.96 1.57 -0.89
C GLY A 102 3.60 1.15 -0.32
N ALA A 103 3.51 0.93 1.00
CA ALA A 103 2.27 0.57 1.64
C ALA A 103 1.24 1.70 1.55
N PHE A 104 -0.03 1.35 1.39
CA PHE A 104 -1.12 2.33 1.27
C PHE A 104 -2.39 1.86 1.98
N ALA A 105 -3.22 2.83 2.36
CA ALA A 105 -4.58 2.62 2.83
C ALA A 105 -5.55 3.31 1.85
N GLU A 106 -6.61 2.59 1.46
CA GLU A 106 -7.76 3.14 0.73
C GLU A 106 -8.95 3.23 1.68
N HIS A 107 -9.85 4.18 1.43
CA HIS A 107 -11.11 4.31 2.16
C HIS A 107 -12.31 4.10 1.22
N ALA A 108 -13.28 3.34 1.70
CA ALA A 108 -14.61 3.20 1.13
C ALA A 108 -15.64 3.65 2.16
N GLU A 109 -16.31 4.77 1.90
CA GLU A 109 -17.32 5.33 2.79
C GLU A 109 -18.55 4.40 2.92
N ASP A 110 -18.97 3.82 1.80
CA ASP A 110 -20.14 2.96 1.70
C ASP A 110 -19.91 1.76 0.74
N PHE A 111 -20.96 0.95 0.56
CA PHE A 111 -20.91 -0.21 -0.33
C PHE A 111 -20.73 0.14 -1.81
N ALA A 112 -21.18 1.31 -2.26
CA ALA A 112 -20.99 1.72 -3.65
C ALA A 112 -19.54 2.17 -3.88
N ALA A 113 -18.98 2.94 -2.95
CA ALA A 113 -17.59 3.35 -2.92
C ALA A 113 -16.63 2.16 -2.77
N TYR A 114 -17.08 1.08 -2.10
CA TYR A 114 -16.29 -0.14 -1.92
C TYR A 114 -15.87 -0.78 -3.24
N GLU A 115 -16.76 -0.85 -4.24
CA GLU A 115 -16.42 -1.40 -5.55
C GLU A 115 -15.27 -0.60 -6.19
N ALA A 116 -15.41 0.73 -6.25
CA ALA A 116 -14.40 1.60 -6.83
C ALA A 116 -13.07 1.52 -6.07
N ALA A 117 -13.11 1.46 -4.73
CA ALA A 117 -11.92 1.32 -3.90
C ALA A 117 -11.22 -0.03 -4.11
N MET A 118 -11.99 -1.13 -4.21
CA MET A 118 -11.44 -2.45 -4.49
C MET A 118 -10.77 -2.50 -5.86
N VAL A 119 -11.38 -1.91 -6.89
CA VAL A 119 -10.80 -1.83 -8.24
C VAL A 119 -9.46 -1.08 -8.20
N ARG A 120 -9.40 0.12 -7.60
CA ARG A 120 -8.14 0.87 -7.47
C ARG A 120 -7.08 0.08 -6.72
N LYS A 121 -7.48 -0.59 -5.64
CA LYS A 121 -6.58 -1.39 -4.84
C LYS A 121 -5.98 -2.56 -5.62
N LEU A 122 -6.80 -3.32 -6.35
CA LEU A 122 -6.32 -4.43 -7.20
C LEU A 122 -5.42 -3.93 -8.33
N LEU A 123 -5.74 -2.80 -8.95
CA LEU A 123 -4.90 -2.19 -9.98
C LEU A 123 -3.54 -1.77 -9.42
N LYS A 124 -3.49 -1.16 -8.23
CA LYS A 124 -2.23 -0.82 -7.54
C LYS A 124 -1.39 -2.05 -7.20
N GLU A 125 -2.01 -3.18 -6.90
CA GLU A 125 -1.27 -4.42 -6.65
C GLU A 125 -0.64 -5.02 -7.92
N LEU A 126 -1.30 -4.87 -9.06
CA LEU A 126 -0.83 -5.32 -10.37
C LEU A 126 0.27 -4.43 -10.95
N GLN A 127 0.38 -3.18 -10.49
CA GLN A 127 1.45 -2.29 -10.92
C GLN A 127 2.80 -2.81 -10.42
N GLY A 128 3.70 -3.05 -11.37
CA GLY A 128 5.06 -3.50 -11.09
C GLY A 128 5.87 -2.46 -10.33
N MET A 129 6.95 -2.89 -9.69
CA MET A 129 7.91 -2.01 -9.04
C MET A 129 8.60 -1.16 -10.12
N VAL A 130 8.42 0.17 -10.09
CA VAL A 130 9.16 1.07 -10.97
C VAL A 130 10.61 1.10 -10.48
N VAL A 131 11.49 0.35 -11.13
CA VAL A 131 12.94 0.41 -10.89
C VAL A 131 13.53 1.39 -11.91
N GLY A 132 13.82 2.60 -11.45
CA GLY A 132 14.52 3.60 -12.22
C GLY A 132 15.00 4.76 -11.35
N THR A 133 16.28 4.78 -11.01
CA THR A 133 16.97 6.02 -10.63
C THR A 133 17.36 6.71 -11.92
N ALA A 134 16.49 7.56 -12.45
CA ALA A 134 16.96 8.57 -13.39
C ALA A 134 17.74 9.59 -12.56
N GLU A 135 19.06 9.41 -12.44
CA GLU A 135 19.91 10.58 -12.35
C GLU A 135 19.62 11.38 -13.61
N LEU A 136 18.95 12.52 -13.46
CA LEU A 136 18.88 13.54 -14.49
C LEU A 136 20.30 14.12 -14.65
N ALA A 137 21.19 13.34 -15.27
CA ALA A 137 22.38 13.88 -15.88
C ALA A 137 21.91 14.61 -17.13
N GLU A 138 21.56 15.88 -16.95
CA GLU A 138 21.28 16.84 -18.00
C GLU A 138 22.55 17.02 -18.84
N THR A 139 22.80 16.07 -19.74
CA THR A 139 23.85 16.18 -20.74
C THR A 139 23.23 16.88 -21.94
N LEU A 140 23.07 18.20 -21.81
CA LEU A 140 22.88 19.03 -22.99
C LEU A 140 24.17 18.95 -23.82
N PRO A 141 24.14 18.54 -25.10
CA PRO A 141 25.30 18.67 -25.94
C PRO A 141 25.63 20.16 -26.09
N GLY A 142 26.83 20.55 -25.63
CA GLY A 142 27.36 21.89 -25.88
C GLY A 142 27.41 22.19 -27.38
N PRO A 143 27.34 23.46 -27.79
CA PRO A 143 27.40 23.83 -29.20
C PRO A 143 28.68 23.27 -29.83
N ALA A 144 28.53 22.67 -31.00
CA ALA A 144 29.61 22.08 -31.78
C ALA A 144 30.74 23.09 -32.02
N ASP A 145 31.95 22.65 -31.75
CA ASP A 145 33.20 23.36 -31.98
C ASP A 145 33.30 23.74 -33.48
N PRO A 146 33.41 25.03 -33.85
CA PRO A 146 33.66 25.40 -35.24
C PRO A 146 35.09 25.00 -35.58
N GLY A 147 35.23 24.12 -36.57
CA GLY A 147 36.51 23.58 -37.03
C GLY A 147 37.56 24.65 -37.38
N PRO A 148 38.84 24.25 -37.51
CA PRO A 148 39.96 25.17 -37.51
C PRO A 148 39.91 26.17 -38.67
N ALA A 149 40.09 27.45 -38.32
CA ALA A 149 40.23 28.55 -39.26
C ALA A 149 41.42 28.30 -40.21
N ALA A 150 41.14 28.32 -41.52
CA ALA A 150 42.17 28.29 -42.55
C ALA A 150 43.07 29.53 -42.44
N ALA A 151 44.38 29.31 -42.38
CA ALA A 151 45.36 30.38 -42.34
C ALA A 151 45.39 31.11 -43.69
N ALA A 152 44.96 32.37 -43.69
CA ALA A 152 45.20 33.28 -44.81
C ALA A 152 46.68 33.65 -44.85
N ARG A 153 47.36 33.27 -45.93
CA ARG A 153 48.69 33.77 -46.28
C ARG A 153 48.51 35.17 -46.86
N THR A 154 48.99 36.20 -46.15
CA THR A 154 49.23 37.51 -46.75
C THR A 154 50.68 37.57 -47.19
N GLU A 155 50.88 37.50 -48.50
CA GLU A 155 52.09 37.94 -49.18
C GLU A 155 52.22 39.46 -49.00
N THR A 156 53.44 39.92 -48.72
CA THR A 156 53.81 41.33 -48.62
C THR A 156 54.59 41.67 -49.87
N GLU A 157 54.07 42.58 -50.69
CA GLU A 157 54.84 43.45 -51.58
C GLU A 157 54.13 44.80 -51.69
#